data_AF-A0A9D5NSX8-F1
#
_entry.id   AF-A0A9D5NSX8-F1
#
_cell.length_a   1.000
_cell.length_b   1.000
_cell.length_c   1.000
_cell.angle_alpha   90.00
_cell.angle_beta   90.00
_cell.angle_gamma   90.00
#
_symmetry.space_group_name_H-M   'P 1'
#
loop_
_entity.id
_entity.type
_entity.pdbx_description
1 polymer ?
#
loop_
_entity_poly.entity_id
_entity_poly.type
_entity_poly.pdbx_seq_one_letter_code
_entity_poly.pdbx_strand_id
1 'polypeptide(L)'
;MKTMKNLAKLMFMSILTAATTVSFTACTSDDELMTNENWEADKGATRQPMQPERTVLVYMAGKNNLSSTDMDFLEADLNEIKDGSKKLSDKDCILVFVRRYKANDNMETPWLARIWRGEVTDSVSVADMGISMSDARACDPEVMERVMSYAYTKYAATRDYGLVLWGHGSGWLIESDMARTRAYGLDNGNYIGGSGKWMNIPTLNRILQKMPHMRFILCDCCHMMCLEDLYELRNVTDYMIGSPAEIPGQGAPYDTMLPAFFEKESFYSSIIERYHASVKGNLPLSVVKMSEMDHVAQATAQALQSVKANLGGGYADMTDIIHYGYVDMDDSEHKEEHDFFFDAGDFMSRYASAADYQMWNEALSKAVVMKRIGYYWDTEATWSKIYSDFKMTEEKFHGVSMFVPQNPSKGYYARFNEDIKQMEWHQVVSL
;
A
#
# COMPACT_ATOMS: atom_id res chain seq x y z
N MET A 1 40.72 -55.82 -44.37
CA MET A 1 40.48 -57.14 -45.01
C MET A 1 39.67 -57.99 -44.06
N LYS A 2 38.53 -58.49 -44.55
CA LYS A 2 37.55 -59.33 -43.84
C LYS A 2 38.13 -60.69 -43.45
N THR A 3 37.77 -61.17 -42.26
CA THR A 3 37.49 -62.59 -41.94
C THR A 3 36.53 -62.58 -40.74
N MET A 4 35.24 -62.85 -40.91
CA MET A 4 34.58 -64.18 -40.80
C MET A 4 34.70 -64.80 -39.41
N LYS A 5 33.68 -65.36 -38.75
CA LYS A 5 32.22 -65.53 -38.91
C LYS A 5 31.79 -66.27 -37.62
N ASN A 6 30.63 -65.88 -37.07
CA ASN A 6 29.64 -66.63 -36.26
C ASN A 6 30.00 -67.95 -35.56
N LEU A 7 29.48 -68.14 -34.33
CA LEU A 7 28.68 -69.28 -33.82
C LEU A 7 28.67 -69.21 -32.26
N ALA A 8 27.62 -68.73 -31.59
CA ALA A 8 26.40 -69.43 -31.16
C ALA A 8 26.56 -70.36 -29.93
N LYS A 9 25.65 -70.20 -28.96
CA LYS A 9 25.30 -71.09 -27.81
C LYS A 9 26.31 -71.11 -26.65
N LEU A 10 25.95 -71.24 -25.37
CA LEU A 10 24.72 -71.59 -24.67
C LEU A 10 24.86 -71.12 -23.20
N MET A 11 23.73 -70.98 -22.52
CA MET A 11 23.55 -70.70 -21.10
C MET A 11 24.40 -71.56 -20.15
N PHE A 12 24.92 -70.95 -19.07
CA PHE A 12 25.08 -71.61 -17.77
C PHE A 12 24.86 -70.63 -16.59
N MET A 13 23.78 -70.93 -15.88
CA MET A 13 23.40 -70.71 -14.48
C MET A 13 24.36 -70.03 -13.47
N SER A 14 23.69 -69.28 -12.59
CA SER A 14 23.89 -69.14 -11.13
C SER A 14 25.07 -68.29 -10.62
N ILE A 15 24.76 -67.25 -9.83
CA ILE A 15 24.87 -67.27 -8.36
C ILE A 15 24.14 -66.04 -7.79
N LEU A 16 23.36 -66.31 -6.75
CA LEU A 16 22.63 -65.38 -5.91
C LEU A 16 23.60 -64.78 -4.88
N THR A 17 23.78 -63.46 -4.86
CA THR A 17 24.30 -62.74 -3.69
C THR A 17 23.63 -61.37 -3.62
N ALA A 18 22.74 -61.23 -2.63
CA ALA A 18 22.23 -59.95 -2.17
C ALA A 18 23.27 -59.29 -1.26
N ALA A 19 23.63 -58.04 -1.55
CA ALA A 19 24.22 -57.12 -0.58
C ALA A 19 24.03 -55.67 -1.06
N THR A 20 22.97 -55.04 -0.54
CA THR A 20 22.87 -53.60 -0.17
C THR A 20 23.62 -52.58 -1.03
N THR A 21 22.90 -51.97 -1.99
CA THR A 21 23.22 -50.65 -2.51
C THR A 21 22.51 -49.57 -1.71
N VAL A 22 23.30 -48.68 -1.12
CA VAL A 22 22.86 -47.38 -0.60
C VAL A 22 22.36 -46.55 -1.78
N SER A 23 21.06 -46.28 -1.85
CA SER A 23 20.51 -45.34 -2.81
C SER A 23 20.56 -43.93 -2.24
N PHE A 24 21.55 -43.16 -2.69
CA PHE A 24 21.39 -41.71 -2.86
C PHE A 24 20.41 -41.52 -4.01
N THR A 25 19.18 -41.07 -3.74
CA THR A 25 18.30 -40.51 -4.77
C THR A 25 18.34 -38.99 -4.67
N ALA A 26 19.08 -38.41 -5.60
CA ALA A 26 19.06 -37.01 -5.96
C ALA A 26 17.71 -36.62 -6.59
N CYS A 27 17.36 -35.34 -6.45
CA CYS A 27 16.23 -34.69 -7.08
C CYS A 27 16.14 -34.96 -8.58
N THR A 28 14.95 -35.31 -9.06
CA THR A 28 14.53 -35.06 -10.44
C THR A 28 13.24 -34.24 -10.40
N SER A 29 13.35 -33.04 -10.93
CA SER A 29 12.25 -32.13 -11.25
C SER A 29 11.50 -32.68 -12.46
N ASP A 30 10.26 -33.12 -12.26
CA ASP A 30 9.34 -33.41 -13.36
C ASP A 30 8.52 -32.14 -13.64
N ASP A 31 9.12 -31.21 -14.40
CA ASP A 31 8.35 -30.20 -15.14
C ASP A 31 7.77 -30.89 -16.39
N GLU A 32 6.65 -31.59 -16.22
CA GLU A 32 5.84 -31.99 -17.37
C GLU A 32 5.15 -30.74 -17.95
N LEU A 33 5.66 -30.28 -19.08
CA LEU A 33 5.01 -29.28 -19.94
C LEU A 33 3.61 -29.79 -20.34
N MET A 34 2.57 -29.20 -19.77
CA MET A 34 1.18 -29.47 -20.10
C MET A 34 0.91 -29.11 -21.58
N THR A 35 0.63 -30.11 -22.40
CA THR A 35 0.22 -29.93 -23.79
C THR A 35 -1.28 -29.58 -23.88
N ASN A 36 -1.67 -28.87 -24.95
CA ASN A 36 -3.05 -28.41 -25.19
C ASN A 36 -4.12 -29.52 -25.21
N GLU A 37 -3.75 -30.79 -25.23
CA GLU A 37 -4.68 -31.93 -25.23
C GLU A 37 -5.26 -32.24 -23.83
N ASN A 38 -4.61 -31.79 -22.74
CA ASN A 38 -5.09 -31.99 -21.37
C ASN A 38 -6.08 -30.90 -20.90
N TRP A 39 -6.29 -29.83 -21.67
CA TRP A 39 -7.17 -28.70 -21.32
C TRP A 39 -8.67 -29.02 -21.44
N GLU A 40 -9.07 -29.86 -22.38
CA GLU A 40 -10.48 -30.21 -22.60
C GLU A 40 -11.02 -31.20 -21.54
N ALA A 41 -10.14 -31.99 -20.91
CA ALA A 41 -10.52 -33.00 -19.92
C ALA A 41 -10.80 -32.44 -18.51
N ASP A 42 -10.31 -31.24 -18.17
CA ASP A 42 -10.41 -30.65 -16.82
C ASP A 42 -11.67 -29.79 -16.62
N LYS A 43 -12.47 -29.56 -17.68
CA LYS A 43 -13.72 -28.78 -17.59
C LYS A 43 -14.85 -29.50 -16.83
N GLY A 44 -14.66 -30.76 -16.44
CA GLY A 44 -15.69 -31.62 -15.84
C GLY A 44 -15.43 -32.06 -14.39
N ALA A 45 -14.25 -31.78 -13.82
CA ALA A 45 -13.97 -32.09 -12.43
C ALA A 45 -14.35 -30.91 -11.54
N THR A 46 -15.36 -31.09 -10.68
CA THR A 46 -15.67 -30.15 -9.59
C THR A 46 -14.54 -30.19 -8.55
N ARG A 47 -13.42 -29.53 -8.86
CA ARG A 47 -12.37 -29.27 -7.88
C ARG A 47 -13.00 -28.39 -6.80
N GLN A 48 -13.17 -28.94 -5.60
CA GLN A 48 -13.53 -28.16 -4.41
C GLN A 48 -12.62 -26.92 -4.39
N PRO A 49 -13.17 -25.70 -4.27
CA PRO A 49 -12.35 -24.50 -4.27
C PRO A 49 -11.32 -24.63 -3.15
N MET A 50 -10.04 -24.65 -3.52
CA MET A 50 -8.95 -24.73 -2.56
C MET A 50 -9.03 -23.51 -1.64
N GLN A 51 -8.94 -23.73 -0.34
CA GLN A 51 -8.83 -22.63 0.61
C GLN A 51 -7.52 -21.86 0.31
N PRO A 52 -7.54 -20.53 0.21
CA PRO A 52 -6.35 -19.78 -0.15
C PRO A 52 -5.27 -19.82 0.96
N GLU A 53 -4.01 -19.74 0.57
CA GLU A 53 -2.90 -19.48 1.50
C GLU A 53 -2.90 -18.02 1.93
N ARG A 54 -3.02 -17.09 0.97
CA ARG A 54 -3.10 -15.66 1.22
C ARG A 54 -4.29 -15.06 0.48
N THR A 55 -5.01 -14.16 1.15
CA THR A 55 -6.08 -13.36 0.55
C THR A 55 -5.69 -11.90 0.59
N VAL A 56 -5.63 -11.26 -0.58
CA VAL A 56 -5.36 -9.83 -0.73
C VAL A 56 -6.62 -9.12 -1.19
N LEU A 57 -6.99 -8.03 -0.51
CA LEU A 57 -8.10 -7.17 -0.90
C LEU A 57 -7.57 -5.86 -1.46
N VAL A 58 -7.94 -5.51 -2.68
CA VAL A 58 -7.79 -4.16 -3.24
C VAL A 58 -9.09 -3.40 -2.97
N TYR A 59 -9.02 -2.39 -2.10
CA TYR A 59 -10.16 -1.56 -1.73
C TYR A 59 -10.14 -0.27 -2.53
N MET A 60 -10.93 -0.19 -3.62
CA MET A 60 -10.94 0.93 -4.55
C MET A 60 -12.04 1.94 -4.21
N ALA A 61 -11.65 2.98 -3.48
CA ALA A 61 -12.52 4.12 -3.14
C ALA A 61 -12.45 5.18 -4.25
N GLY A 62 -13.12 4.90 -5.37
CA GLY A 62 -12.97 5.65 -6.61
C GLY A 62 -14.15 6.49 -7.05
N LYS A 63 -15.23 6.66 -6.28
CA LYS A 63 -16.34 7.57 -6.66
C LYS A 63 -15.95 9.04 -6.45
N ASN A 64 -15.02 9.47 -7.27
CA ASN A 64 -14.37 10.77 -7.33
C ASN A 64 -13.77 10.95 -8.74
N ASN A 65 -12.87 11.91 -8.93
CA ASN A 65 -12.24 12.21 -10.22
C ASN A 65 -11.28 11.12 -10.75
N LEU A 66 -10.89 10.13 -9.94
CA LEU A 66 -10.03 9.01 -10.39
C LEU A 66 -10.80 7.94 -11.21
N SER A 67 -12.13 8.04 -11.28
CA SER A 67 -12.96 7.27 -12.23
C SER A 67 -13.88 8.18 -13.04
N SER A 68 -13.36 9.35 -13.43
CA SER A 68 -14.08 10.30 -14.28
C SER A 68 -14.14 9.82 -15.73
N THR A 69 -15.01 10.42 -16.55
CA THR A 69 -15.17 10.03 -17.97
C THR A 69 -13.93 10.29 -18.80
N ASP A 70 -13.19 11.35 -18.48
CA ASP A 70 -11.99 11.75 -19.24
C ASP A 70 -10.72 11.03 -18.75
N MET A 71 -10.73 10.53 -17.51
CA MET A 71 -9.64 9.80 -16.87
C MET A 71 -10.21 8.73 -15.92
N ASP A 72 -10.25 7.48 -16.40
CA ASP A 72 -10.76 6.32 -15.65
C ASP A 72 -9.60 5.41 -15.20
N PHE A 73 -8.83 5.89 -14.22
CA PHE A 73 -7.71 5.14 -13.65
C PHE A 73 -8.20 3.88 -12.93
N LEU A 74 -9.37 3.95 -12.29
CA LEU A 74 -9.98 2.78 -11.65
C LEU A 74 -10.21 1.62 -12.65
N GLU A 75 -10.78 1.90 -13.82
CA GLU A 75 -10.99 0.85 -14.82
C GLU A 75 -9.68 0.36 -15.43
N ALA A 76 -8.69 1.24 -15.61
CA ALA A 76 -7.35 0.83 -16.05
C ALA A 76 -6.74 -0.17 -15.05
N ASP A 77 -6.71 0.17 -13.76
CA ASP A 77 -6.16 -0.68 -12.71
C ASP A 77 -6.95 -1.97 -12.51
N LEU A 78 -8.28 -1.94 -12.67
CA LEU A 78 -9.08 -3.16 -12.63
C LEU A 78 -8.70 -4.12 -13.78
N ASN A 79 -8.38 -3.60 -14.96
CA ASN A 79 -7.92 -4.41 -16.09
C ASN A 79 -6.48 -4.90 -15.89
N GLU A 80 -5.61 -4.09 -15.30
CA GLU A 80 -4.28 -4.52 -14.88
C GLU A 80 -4.33 -5.63 -13.83
N ILE A 81 -5.22 -5.54 -12.83
CA ILE A 81 -5.45 -6.59 -11.83
C ILE A 81 -5.92 -7.89 -12.50
N LYS A 82 -6.84 -7.81 -13.47
CA LYS A 82 -7.26 -8.98 -14.27
C LYS A 82 -6.05 -9.59 -14.98
N ASP A 83 -5.24 -8.79 -15.66
CA ASP A 83 -4.06 -9.28 -16.38
C ASP A 83 -3.00 -9.87 -15.45
N GLY A 84 -2.73 -9.23 -14.32
CA GLY A 84 -1.86 -9.74 -13.27
C GLY A 84 -2.36 -11.05 -12.68
N SER A 85 -3.68 -11.21 -12.53
CA SER A 85 -4.31 -12.41 -11.95
C SER A 85 -4.08 -13.68 -12.78
N LYS A 86 -3.74 -13.55 -14.07
CA LYS A 86 -3.37 -14.67 -14.95
C LYS A 86 -2.11 -15.39 -14.50
N LYS A 87 -1.28 -14.74 -13.69
CA LYS A 87 0.02 -15.25 -13.19
C LYS A 87 -0.08 -15.85 -11.78
N LEU A 88 -1.26 -15.80 -11.15
CA LEU A 88 -1.47 -16.27 -9.79
C LEU A 88 -1.69 -17.79 -9.73
N SER A 89 -1.29 -18.39 -8.62
CA SER A 89 -1.48 -19.82 -8.35
C SER A 89 -2.83 -20.09 -7.67
N ASP A 90 -3.32 -21.34 -7.69
CA ASP A 90 -4.67 -21.69 -7.20
C ASP A 90 -4.90 -21.37 -5.70
N LYS A 91 -3.81 -21.16 -4.95
CA LYS A 91 -3.79 -20.81 -3.52
C LYS A 91 -3.76 -19.30 -3.26
N ASP A 92 -3.63 -18.48 -4.31
CA ASP A 92 -3.58 -17.03 -4.22
C ASP A 92 -4.99 -16.48 -4.46
N CYS A 93 -5.52 -15.72 -3.51
CA CYS A 93 -6.83 -15.09 -3.65
C CYS A 93 -6.68 -13.57 -3.74
N ILE A 94 -7.07 -13.01 -4.88
CA ILE A 94 -7.20 -11.56 -5.07
C ILE A 94 -8.68 -11.18 -5.10
N LEU A 95 -9.03 -10.25 -4.23
CA LEU A 95 -10.36 -9.65 -4.13
C LEU A 95 -10.26 -8.18 -4.49
N VAL A 96 -11.31 -7.65 -5.13
CA VAL A 96 -11.42 -6.23 -5.43
C VAL A 96 -12.78 -5.75 -4.96
N PHE A 97 -12.78 -4.73 -4.10
CA PHE A 97 -13.97 -3.92 -3.84
C PHE A 97 -13.94 -2.70 -4.74
N VAL A 98 -15.01 -2.48 -5.49
CA VAL A 98 -15.13 -1.37 -6.44
C VAL A 98 -16.27 -0.45 -6.04
N ARG A 99 -15.91 0.79 -5.74
CA ARG A 99 -16.83 1.93 -5.70
C ARG A 99 -16.37 2.97 -6.71
N ARG A 100 -17.04 3.07 -7.85
CA ARG A 100 -16.67 4.02 -8.92
C ARG A 100 -17.73 5.09 -9.18
N TYR A 101 -17.31 6.15 -9.84
CA TYR A 101 -18.17 7.05 -10.60
C TYR A 101 -18.33 6.46 -12.01
N LYS A 102 -19.52 6.56 -12.59
CA LYS A 102 -19.77 6.17 -13.97
C LYS A 102 -20.68 7.21 -14.60
N ALA A 103 -20.18 7.90 -15.63
CA ALA A 103 -20.99 8.91 -16.28
C ALA A 103 -22.26 8.28 -16.85
N ASN A 104 -23.39 8.91 -16.53
CA ASN A 104 -24.75 8.46 -16.86
C ASN A 104 -25.27 7.25 -16.05
N ASP A 105 -24.53 6.77 -15.05
CA ASP A 105 -24.98 5.77 -14.09
C ASP A 105 -24.54 6.13 -12.65
N ASN A 106 -25.20 7.14 -12.09
CA ASN A 106 -24.97 7.57 -10.72
C ASN A 106 -25.36 6.51 -9.67
N MET A 107 -25.96 5.40 -10.11
CA MET A 107 -26.53 4.35 -9.27
C MET A 107 -25.73 3.03 -9.33
N GLU A 108 -24.55 2.98 -9.98
CA GLU A 108 -23.73 1.76 -9.95
C GLU A 108 -23.53 1.31 -8.49
N THR A 109 -24.09 0.15 -8.21
CA THR A 109 -24.04 -0.50 -6.90
C THR A 109 -22.62 -0.97 -6.66
N PRO A 110 -21.94 -0.50 -5.60
CA PRO A 110 -20.61 -1.00 -5.31
C PRO A 110 -20.64 -2.50 -5.04
N TRP A 111 -19.57 -3.17 -5.41
CA TRP A 111 -19.49 -4.63 -5.38
C TRP A 111 -18.11 -5.09 -4.95
N LEU A 112 -18.07 -6.29 -4.38
CA LEU A 112 -16.86 -7.03 -4.07
C LEU A 112 -16.81 -8.22 -5.02
N ALA A 113 -15.66 -8.48 -5.62
CA ALA A 113 -15.46 -9.63 -6.48
C ALA A 113 -14.13 -10.35 -6.25
N ARG A 114 -14.11 -11.64 -6.57
CA ARG A 114 -12.88 -12.41 -6.77
C ARG A 114 -12.46 -12.34 -8.23
N ILE A 115 -11.22 -11.93 -8.47
CA ILE A 115 -10.61 -11.97 -9.80
C ILE A 115 -9.72 -13.21 -9.89
N TRP A 116 -9.86 -13.98 -10.95
CA TRP A 116 -9.11 -15.22 -11.14
C TRP A 116 -8.88 -15.50 -12.63
N ARG A 117 -7.61 -15.70 -13.00
CA ARG A 117 -7.18 -16.01 -14.38
C ARG A 117 -7.73 -15.05 -15.44
N GLY A 118 -7.78 -13.75 -15.11
CA GLY A 118 -8.23 -12.71 -16.03
C GLY A 118 -9.70 -12.34 -15.91
N GLU A 119 -10.48 -13.08 -15.11
CA GLU A 119 -11.94 -12.95 -15.11
C GLU A 119 -12.49 -12.69 -13.70
N VAL A 120 -13.64 -12.02 -13.65
CA VAL A 120 -14.47 -11.98 -12.44
C VAL A 120 -15.13 -13.34 -12.28
N THR A 121 -14.83 -14.06 -11.20
CA THR A 121 -15.30 -15.45 -11.00
C THR A 121 -16.39 -15.59 -9.94
N ASP A 122 -16.50 -14.63 -9.03
CA ASP A 122 -17.54 -14.53 -8.02
C ASP A 122 -17.69 -13.04 -7.66
N SER A 123 -18.92 -12.56 -7.53
CA SER A 123 -19.19 -11.16 -7.16
C SER A 123 -20.44 -11.06 -6.29
N VAL A 124 -20.46 -10.03 -5.46
CA VAL A 124 -21.56 -9.73 -4.56
C VAL A 124 -21.72 -8.22 -4.44
N SER A 125 -22.96 -7.75 -4.44
CA SER A 125 -23.26 -6.33 -4.27
C SER A 125 -23.23 -5.95 -2.80
N VAL A 126 -22.95 -4.69 -2.46
CA VAL A 126 -23.06 -4.23 -1.07
C VAL A 126 -24.50 -4.33 -0.53
N ALA A 127 -25.50 -4.26 -1.42
CA ALA A 127 -26.91 -4.42 -1.04
C ALA A 127 -27.18 -5.83 -0.48
N ASP A 128 -26.56 -6.86 -1.08
CA ASP A 128 -26.63 -8.24 -0.59
C ASP A 128 -25.86 -8.44 0.72
N MET A 129 -24.97 -7.52 1.09
CA MET A 129 -24.32 -7.46 2.41
C MET A 129 -25.16 -6.72 3.47
N GLY A 130 -26.34 -6.22 3.08
CA GLY A 130 -27.26 -5.46 3.93
C GLY A 130 -26.96 -3.96 4.01
N ILE A 131 -26.14 -3.42 3.11
CA ILE A 131 -25.84 -1.98 3.05
C ILE A 131 -26.84 -1.28 2.14
N SER A 132 -27.49 -0.23 2.64
CA SER A 132 -28.36 0.62 1.81
C SER A 132 -27.54 1.39 0.77
N MET A 133 -28.08 1.53 -0.44
CA MET A 133 -27.46 2.30 -1.51
C MET A 133 -27.24 3.79 -1.17
N SER A 134 -28.05 4.36 -0.26
CA SER A 134 -27.85 5.72 0.25
C SER A 134 -26.59 5.86 1.11
N ASP A 135 -26.15 4.76 1.70
CA ASP A 135 -25.11 4.72 2.74
C ASP A 135 -23.83 4.04 2.21
N ALA A 136 -23.86 3.53 0.98
CA ALA A 136 -22.78 2.80 0.31
C ALA A 136 -21.58 3.66 -0.12
N ARG A 137 -21.19 4.66 0.68
CA ARG A 137 -19.95 5.41 0.46
C ARG A 137 -18.76 4.54 0.85
N ALA A 138 -17.74 4.47 0.01
CA ALA A 138 -16.54 3.65 0.29
C ALA A 138 -15.85 4.05 1.60
N CYS A 139 -15.85 5.35 1.91
CA CYS A 139 -15.29 5.85 3.16
C CYS A 139 -16.25 5.92 4.35
N ASP A 140 -17.42 5.28 4.24
CA ASP A 140 -18.21 5.02 5.42
C ASP A 140 -17.57 3.90 6.27
N PRO A 141 -17.29 4.13 7.56
CA PRO A 141 -16.73 3.11 8.43
C PRO A 141 -17.54 1.81 8.45
N GLU A 142 -18.87 1.90 8.43
CA GLU A 142 -19.73 0.71 8.42
C GLU A 142 -19.61 -0.07 7.12
N VAL A 143 -19.51 0.62 5.97
CA VAL A 143 -19.36 -0.01 4.66
C VAL A 143 -18.02 -0.74 4.57
N MET A 144 -16.92 -0.10 4.94
CA MET A 144 -15.61 -0.75 4.90
C MET A 144 -15.55 -1.94 5.84
N GLU A 145 -16.02 -1.80 7.08
CA GLU A 145 -16.08 -2.91 8.05
C GLU A 145 -16.87 -4.10 7.52
N ARG A 146 -18.05 -3.86 6.92
CA ARG A 146 -18.92 -4.91 6.39
C ARG A 146 -18.30 -5.60 5.17
N VAL A 147 -17.75 -4.84 4.23
CA VAL A 147 -17.10 -5.36 3.02
C VAL A 147 -15.88 -6.20 3.39
N MET A 148 -15.01 -5.70 4.27
CA MET A 148 -13.82 -6.43 4.71
C MET A 148 -14.19 -7.68 5.52
N SER A 149 -15.19 -7.59 6.41
CA SER A 149 -15.71 -8.75 7.14
C SER A 149 -16.23 -9.83 6.21
N TYR A 150 -17.01 -9.44 5.19
CA TYR A 150 -17.51 -10.37 4.18
C TYR A 150 -16.35 -11.01 3.39
N ALA A 151 -15.40 -10.19 2.93
CA ALA A 151 -14.24 -10.62 2.15
C ALA A 151 -13.43 -11.67 2.90
N TYR A 152 -13.00 -11.38 4.13
CA TYR A 152 -12.13 -12.27 4.89
C TYR A 152 -12.86 -13.44 5.55
N THR A 153 -14.20 -13.38 5.70
CA THR A 153 -15.00 -14.54 6.11
C THR A 153 -15.21 -15.51 4.95
N LYS A 154 -15.62 -15.01 3.78
CA LYS A 154 -15.90 -15.86 2.61
C LYS A 154 -14.63 -16.45 2.00
N TYR A 155 -13.54 -15.68 2.01
CA TYR A 155 -12.25 -16.07 1.45
C TYR A 155 -11.17 -16.15 2.53
N ALA A 156 -11.47 -16.86 3.62
CA ALA A 156 -10.56 -17.03 4.75
C ALA A 156 -9.26 -17.72 4.31
N ALA A 157 -8.13 -17.04 4.54
CA ALA A 157 -6.80 -17.50 4.20
C ALA A 157 -6.21 -18.35 5.34
N THR A 158 -5.40 -19.36 4.97
CA THR A 158 -4.75 -20.25 5.94
C THR A 158 -3.44 -19.69 6.51
N ARG A 159 -2.81 -18.72 5.84
CA ARG A 159 -1.55 -18.12 6.28
C ARG A 159 -1.73 -16.68 6.73
N ASP A 160 -2.15 -15.80 5.83
CA ASP A 160 -2.12 -14.36 6.06
C ASP A 160 -2.99 -13.57 5.07
N TYR A 161 -3.11 -12.27 5.31
CA TYR A 161 -3.94 -11.35 4.54
C TYR A 161 -3.14 -10.15 4.06
N GLY A 162 -3.53 -9.55 2.94
CA GLY A 162 -3.00 -8.27 2.47
C GLY A 162 -4.12 -7.28 2.18
N LEU A 163 -3.80 -6.00 2.26
CA LEU A 163 -4.72 -4.91 1.93
C LEU A 163 -4.02 -3.91 1.01
N VAL A 164 -4.71 -3.49 -0.03
CA VAL A 164 -4.32 -2.36 -0.87
C VAL A 164 -5.39 -1.28 -0.72
N LEU A 165 -4.97 -0.11 -0.28
CA LEU A 165 -5.80 1.08 -0.15
C LEU A 165 -5.62 1.92 -1.41
N TRP A 166 -6.61 1.89 -2.30
CA TRP A 166 -6.58 2.60 -3.57
C TRP A 166 -7.53 3.80 -3.52
N GLY A 167 -7.06 4.97 -3.94
CA GLY A 167 -7.86 6.19 -4.08
C GLY A 167 -7.09 7.44 -3.69
N HIS A 168 -7.81 8.47 -3.23
CA HIS A 168 -7.18 9.66 -2.67
C HIS A 168 -6.60 9.40 -1.28
N GLY A 169 -5.57 10.15 -0.93
CA GLY A 169 -4.94 10.11 0.39
C GLY A 169 -4.36 11.47 0.75
N SER A 170 -4.17 11.71 2.03
CA SER A 170 -3.58 12.95 2.52
C SER A 170 -2.97 12.80 3.91
N GLY A 171 -2.56 11.59 4.21
CA GLY A 171 -2.07 11.15 5.49
C GLY A 171 -2.91 11.60 6.69
N TRP A 172 -2.22 12.14 7.69
CA TRP A 172 -2.77 12.43 9.04
C TRP A 172 -3.76 13.59 9.13
N LEU A 173 -4.00 14.33 8.05
CA LEU A 173 -4.94 15.45 8.07
C LEU A 173 -6.33 14.98 8.52
N ILE A 174 -6.82 15.59 9.60
CA ILE A 174 -8.13 15.25 10.18
C ILE A 174 -9.19 16.15 9.56
N GLU A 175 -10.24 15.51 9.05
CA GLU A 175 -11.34 16.20 8.40
C GLU A 175 -12.67 15.90 9.09
N SER A 176 -13.57 16.88 9.05
CA SER A 176 -14.98 16.63 9.40
C SER A 176 -15.59 15.67 8.37
N ASP A 177 -16.56 14.84 8.78
CA ASP A 177 -17.21 13.79 7.96
C ASP A 177 -17.72 14.24 6.56
N MET A 178 -17.81 15.56 6.33
CA MET A 178 -18.12 16.21 5.05
C MET A 178 -17.14 17.37 4.82
N ALA A 179 -15.98 17.12 4.21
CA ALA A 179 -14.95 18.14 3.98
C ALA A 179 -14.57 18.28 2.51
N ARG A 180 -14.24 19.51 2.09
CA ARG A 180 -13.73 19.81 0.73
C ARG A 180 -12.30 19.32 0.52
N THR A 181 -11.59 18.93 1.57
CA THR A 181 -10.19 18.52 1.54
C THR A 181 -9.99 17.24 2.37
N ARG A 182 -9.21 16.31 1.80
CA ARG A 182 -8.12 15.42 2.27
C ARG A 182 -8.19 14.62 3.63
N ALA A 183 -8.55 13.31 3.55
CA ALA A 183 -8.16 12.14 4.41
C ALA A 183 -7.95 10.86 3.53
N TYR A 184 -8.21 9.60 3.96
CA TYR A 184 -8.23 8.44 3.01
C TYR A 184 -9.55 8.35 2.22
N GLY A 185 -9.45 8.12 0.90
CA GLY A 185 -10.46 7.48 0.05
C GLY A 185 -11.68 8.30 -0.40
N LEU A 186 -11.55 9.62 -0.61
CA LEU A 186 -12.64 10.53 -1.00
C LEU A 186 -13.80 9.87 -1.78
N ASP A 187 -15.00 9.82 -1.20
CA ASP A 187 -16.22 9.47 -1.93
C ASP A 187 -17.10 10.71 -2.06
N ASN A 188 -17.12 11.31 -3.25
CA ASN A 188 -17.88 12.53 -3.51
C ASN A 188 -19.39 12.30 -3.65
N GLY A 189 -19.87 11.06 -3.52
CA GLY A 189 -21.24 10.74 -3.89
C GLY A 189 -21.51 11.14 -5.35
N ASN A 190 -22.66 11.75 -5.62
CA ASN A 190 -23.12 11.97 -7.01
C ASN A 190 -22.49 13.17 -7.73
N TYR A 191 -21.46 13.82 -7.17
CA TYR A 191 -20.84 15.02 -7.75
C TYR A 191 -19.33 14.81 -7.92
N ILE A 192 -18.72 15.23 -9.04
CA ILE A 192 -17.28 15.00 -9.27
C ILE A 192 -16.40 16.03 -8.54
N GLY A 193 -16.93 17.20 -8.18
CA GLY A 193 -16.20 18.26 -7.47
C GLY A 193 -16.95 18.84 -6.26
N GLY A 194 -16.81 18.21 -5.09
CA GLY A 194 -17.49 18.65 -3.87
C GLY A 194 -16.85 18.09 -2.59
N SER A 195 -17.43 18.43 -1.44
CA SER A 195 -17.06 17.85 -0.15
C SER A 195 -17.60 16.43 -0.05
N GLY A 196 -16.76 15.43 -0.32
CA GLY A 196 -17.08 14.02 -0.15
C GLY A 196 -16.89 13.52 1.28
N LYS A 197 -17.22 12.26 1.50
CA LYS A 197 -16.91 11.56 2.75
C LYS A 197 -15.48 11.04 2.69
N TRP A 198 -14.72 11.30 3.74
CA TRP A 198 -13.35 10.85 3.92
C TRP A 198 -13.26 9.92 5.14
N MET A 199 -12.23 9.07 5.16
CA MET A 199 -11.93 8.25 6.32
C MET A 199 -10.65 8.74 7.01
N ASN A 200 -10.80 9.30 8.21
CA ASN A 200 -9.68 9.66 9.06
C ASN A 200 -8.93 8.40 9.54
N ILE A 201 -7.60 8.47 9.65
CA ILE A 201 -6.75 7.31 9.96
C ILE A 201 -7.06 6.66 11.33
N PRO A 202 -7.37 7.40 12.42
CA PRO A 202 -7.83 6.77 13.66
C PRO A 202 -9.14 5.99 13.51
N THR A 203 -10.01 6.38 12.58
CA THR A 203 -11.23 5.61 12.26
C THR A 203 -10.89 4.36 11.45
N LEU A 204 -10.00 4.46 10.45
CA LEU A 204 -9.49 3.32 9.72
C LEU A 204 -8.84 2.29 10.66
N ASN A 205 -8.00 2.73 11.60
CA ASN A 205 -7.39 1.88 12.63
C ASN A 205 -8.44 1.08 13.41
N ARG A 206 -9.50 1.74 13.90
CA ARG A 206 -10.61 1.07 14.63
C ARG A 206 -11.32 -0.01 13.81
N ILE A 207 -11.43 0.16 12.49
CA ILE A 207 -12.00 -0.85 11.59
C ILE A 207 -11.01 -2.00 11.42
N LEU A 208 -9.75 -1.71 11.13
CA LEU A 208 -8.72 -2.71 10.88
C LEU A 208 -8.40 -3.57 12.11
N GLN A 209 -8.54 -3.02 13.32
CA GLN A 209 -8.43 -3.80 14.58
C GLN A 209 -9.47 -4.94 14.70
N LYS A 210 -10.57 -4.86 13.95
CA LYS A 210 -11.60 -5.92 13.90
C LYS A 210 -11.34 -6.96 12.81
N MET A 211 -10.33 -6.73 11.96
CA MET A 211 -9.96 -7.59 10.85
C MET A 211 -8.79 -8.51 11.26
N PRO A 212 -8.54 -9.61 10.52
CA PRO A 212 -7.30 -10.34 10.67
C PRO A 212 -6.08 -9.43 10.49
N HIS A 213 -5.03 -9.68 11.26
CA HIS A 213 -3.77 -8.94 11.14
C HIS A 213 -3.21 -9.06 9.72
N MET A 214 -2.83 -7.93 9.12
CA MET A 214 -2.35 -7.89 7.74
C MET A 214 -0.85 -8.20 7.68
N ARG A 215 -0.45 -8.93 6.65
CA ARG A 215 0.97 -9.07 6.30
C ARG A 215 1.52 -7.77 5.74
N PHE A 216 0.70 -7.04 5.00
CA PHE A 216 1.04 -5.72 4.51
C PHE A 216 -0.20 -4.89 4.23
N ILE A 217 -0.04 -3.57 4.35
CA ILE A 217 -0.92 -2.58 3.75
C ILE A 217 -0.10 -1.84 2.69
N LEU A 218 -0.55 -1.88 1.44
CA LEU A 218 -0.02 -1.06 0.36
C LEU A 218 -0.95 0.14 0.19
N CYS A 219 -0.41 1.34 0.35
CA CYS A 219 -1.11 2.59 0.14
C CYS A 219 -0.84 3.08 -1.29
N ASP A 220 -1.76 2.77 -2.20
CA ASP A 220 -1.84 3.36 -3.54
C ASP A 220 -2.70 4.64 -3.46
N CYS A 221 -2.27 5.53 -2.57
CA CYS A 221 -2.86 6.82 -2.27
C CYS A 221 -1.80 7.75 -1.64
N CYS A 222 -1.97 9.07 -1.82
CA CYS A 222 -0.95 10.07 -1.48
C CYS A 222 -0.66 10.19 0.02
N HIS A 223 0.59 10.51 0.36
CA HIS A 223 1.04 10.97 1.70
C HIS A 223 0.87 10.00 2.89
N MET A 224 0.54 8.73 2.65
CA MET A 224 0.29 7.75 3.71
C MET A 224 1.55 7.28 4.44
N MET A 225 2.76 7.59 3.94
CA MET A 225 4.01 7.29 4.62
C MET A 225 4.48 8.46 5.49
N CYS A 226 3.64 8.85 6.45
CA CYS A 226 3.98 9.80 7.51
C CYS A 226 4.03 9.10 8.88
N LEU A 227 4.89 9.57 9.79
CA LEU A 227 5.09 8.93 11.10
C LEU A 227 3.81 8.85 11.92
N GLU A 228 2.93 9.83 11.74
CA GLU A 228 1.61 9.92 12.35
C GLU A 228 0.72 8.72 11.99
N ASP A 229 0.54 8.46 10.69
CA ASP A 229 -0.29 7.36 10.20
C ASP A 229 0.36 6.01 10.47
N LEU A 230 1.68 5.93 10.28
CA LEU A 230 2.46 4.74 10.56
C LEU A 230 2.29 4.31 12.01
N TYR A 231 2.33 5.26 12.95
CA TYR A 231 2.15 4.92 14.36
C TYR A 231 0.71 4.51 14.67
N GLU A 232 -0.27 5.24 14.13
CA GLU A 232 -1.70 4.95 14.31
C GLU A 232 -2.05 3.53 13.81
N LEU A 233 -1.46 3.08 12.69
CA LEU A 233 -1.73 1.77 12.07
C LEU A 233 -0.76 0.65 12.50
N ARG A 234 0.17 0.91 13.44
CA ARG A 234 1.28 -0.03 13.74
C ARG A 234 0.86 -1.42 14.22
N ASN A 235 -0.35 -1.54 14.80
CA ASN A 235 -0.82 -2.77 15.43
C ASN A 235 -1.69 -3.65 14.52
N VAL A 236 -1.99 -3.21 13.30
CA VAL A 236 -2.91 -3.93 12.38
C VAL A 236 -2.21 -4.55 11.17
N THR A 237 -0.91 -4.28 10.98
CA THR A 237 -0.13 -4.80 9.85
C THR A 237 1.35 -5.00 10.20
N ASP A 238 2.02 -5.98 9.59
CA ASP A 238 3.47 -6.17 9.75
C ASP A 238 4.28 -5.09 9.00
N TYR A 239 3.79 -4.70 7.82
CA TYR A 239 4.45 -3.74 6.93
C TYR A 239 3.46 -2.73 6.35
N MET A 240 3.89 -1.47 6.23
CA MET A 240 3.26 -0.46 5.38
C MET A 240 4.16 -0.15 4.19
N ILE A 241 3.57 -0.02 3.01
CA ILE A 241 4.27 0.27 1.74
C ILE A 241 3.55 1.43 1.07
N GLY A 242 4.26 2.45 0.60
CA GLY A 242 3.61 3.58 -0.08
C GLY A 242 4.56 4.74 -0.33
N SER A 243 4.00 5.93 -0.55
CA SER A 243 4.74 7.16 -0.77
C SER A 243 4.52 8.19 0.35
N PRO A 244 5.55 8.94 0.77
CA PRO A 244 5.36 10.15 1.57
C PRO A 244 4.84 11.33 0.74
N ALA A 245 4.86 11.23 -0.60
CA ALA A 245 4.47 12.27 -1.55
C ALA A 245 3.14 11.96 -2.25
N GLU A 246 2.78 12.81 -3.20
CA GLU A 246 1.67 12.59 -4.14
C GLU A 246 2.01 11.46 -5.11
N ILE A 247 1.03 10.60 -5.40
CA ILE A 247 1.14 9.47 -6.32
C ILE A 247 0.52 9.86 -7.67
N PRO A 248 1.16 9.54 -8.82
CA PRO A 248 0.56 9.75 -10.14
C PRO A 248 -0.80 9.07 -10.26
N GLY A 249 -1.73 9.67 -11.01
CA GLY A 249 -3.09 9.12 -11.14
C GLY A 249 -3.16 7.67 -11.63
N GLN A 250 -2.17 7.22 -12.41
CA GLN A 250 -2.04 5.83 -12.86
C GLN A 250 -1.78 4.84 -11.73
N GLY A 251 -1.31 5.28 -10.56
CA GLY A 251 -1.09 4.41 -9.42
C GLY A 251 -0.06 3.30 -9.66
N ALA A 252 -0.28 2.17 -8.99
CA ALA A 252 0.63 1.06 -9.00
C ALA A 252 0.44 0.12 -10.22
N PRO A 253 1.51 -0.49 -10.77
CA PRO A 253 1.43 -1.30 -12.00
C PRO A 253 0.93 -2.73 -11.69
N TYR A 254 -0.37 -2.91 -11.49
CA TYR A 254 -0.93 -4.16 -10.96
C TYR A 254 -0.67 -5.37 -11.88
N ASP A 255 -0.58 -5.16 -13.18
CA ASP A 255 -0.35 -6.21 -14.18
C ASP A 255 0.98 -6.95 -13.96
N THR A 256 2.01 -6.25 -13.51
CA THR A 256 3.36 -6.75 -13.25
C THR A 256 3.66 -6.94 -11.78
N MET A 257 2.98 -6.20 -10.90
CA MET A 257 3.23 -6.18 -9.45
C MET A 257 2.41 -7.23 -8.70
N LEU A 258 1.21 -7.60 -9.16
CA LEU A 258 0.31 -8.48 -8.42
C LEU A 258 0.93 -9.82 -7.96
N PRO A 259 1.78 -10.52 -8.74
CA PRO A 259 2.44 -11.75 -8.25
C PRO A 259 3.29 -11.52 -7.00
N ALA A 260 3.90 -10.34 -6.86
CA ALA A 260 4.73 -10.00 -5.70
C ALA A 260 3.92 -9.98 -4.39
N PHE A 261 2.61 -9.68 -4.45
CA PHE A 261 1.75 -9.66 -3.27
C PHE A 261 1.64 -11.03 -2.58
N PHE A 262 1.93 -12.11 -3.30
CA PHE A 262 1.80 -13.49 -2.84
C PHE A 262 3.14 -14.16 -2.55
N GLU A 263 4.26 -13.46 -2.75
CA GLU A 263 5.59 -13.92 -2.35
C GLU A 263 5.69 -14.03 -0.82
N LYS A 264 6.50 -14.98 -0.31
CA LYS A 264 6.64 -15.21 1.13
C LYS A 264 7.56 -14.17 1.79
N GLU A 265 8.81 -14.10 1.32
CA GLU A 265 9.87 -13.31 1.96
C GLU A 265 10.14 -12.00 1.21
N SER A 266 10.30 -12.05 -0.11
CA SER A 266 10.70 -10.92 -0.95
C SER A 266 9.57 -9.96 -1.34
N PHE A 267 8.35 -10.16 -0.83
CA PHE A 267 7.16 -9.47 -1.32
C PHE A 267 7.31 -7.94 -1.30
N TYR A 268 7.73 -7.34 -0.18
CA TYR A 268 7.82 -5.87 -0.08
C TYR A 268 8.91 -5.31 -0.99
N SER A 269 10.03 -6.02 -1.16
CA SER A 269 11.09 -5.62 -2.08
C SER A 269 10.65 -5.72 -3.54
N SER A 270 9.97 -6.80 -3.92
CA SER A 270 9.44 -7.00 -5.26
C SER A 270 8.36 -5.96 -5.59
N ILE A 271 7.51 -5.60 -4.62
CA ILE A 271 6.48 -4.55 -4.76
C ILE A 271 7.11 -3.21 -5.04
N ILE A 272 7.98 -2.72 -4.14
CA ILE A 272 8.51 -1.36 -4.24
C ILE A 272 9.40 -1.17 -5.47
N GLU A 273 10.15 -2.20 -5.88
CA GLU A 273 11.00 -2.13 -7.08
C GLU A 273 10.19 -2.05 -8.37
N ARG A 274 9.12 -2.87 -8.47
CA ARG A 274 8.23 -2.84 -9.64
C ARG A 274 7.49 -1.50 -9.73
N TYR A 275 7.02 -1.00 -8.59
CA TYR A 275 6.33 0.28 -8.54
C TYR A 275 7.27 1.44 -8.87
N HIS A 276 8.45 1.51 -8.24
CA HIS A 276 9.43 2.57 -8.54
C HIS A 276 9.87 2.56 -10.01
N ALA A 277 10.03 1.36 -10.59
CA ALA A 277 10.37 1.22 -12.01
C ALA A 277 9.25 1.70 -12.95
N SER A 278 7.96 1.45 -12.64
CA SER A 278 6.85 1.87 -13.52
C SER A 278 6.73 3.39 -13.58
N VAL A 279 7.01 4.08 -12.48
CA VAL A 279 7.04 5.55 -12.42
C VAL A 279 8.39 6.15 -12.85
N LYS A 280 9.32 5.34 -13.38
CA LYS A 280 10.63 5.77 -13.88
C LYS A 280 11.49 6.51 -12.85
N GLY A 281 11.30 6.21 -11.57
CA GLY A 281 12.02 6.84 -10.47
C GLY A 281 11.46 8.20 -10.02
N ASN A 282 10.22 8.52 -10.39
CA ASN A 282 9.60 9.84 -10.18
C ASN A 282 8.66 9.89 -8.97
N LEU A 283 8.82 8.93 -8.06
CA LEU A 283 8.01 8.83 -6.85
C LEU A 283 8.92 8.35 -5.72
N PRO A 284 9.06 9.11 -4.63
CA PRO A 284 9.66 8.56 -3.43
C PRO A 284 8.75 7.45 -2.88
N LEU A 285 9.33 6.29 -2.57
CA LEU A 285 8.61 5.17 -1.98
C LEU A 285 9.36 4.64 -0.77
N SER A 286 8.63 4.06 0.19
CA SER A 286 9.22 3.39 1.34
C SER A 286 8.42 2.16 1.79
N VAL A 287 9.12 1.28 2.50
CA VAL A 287 8.59 0.13 3.23
C VAL A 287 8.96 0.31 4.69
N VAL A 288 7.95 0.33 5.56
CA VAL A 288 8.11 0.44 7.00
C VAL A 288 7.68 -0.86 7.67
N LYS A 289 8.56 -1.40 8.50
CA LYS A 289 8.31 -2.54 9.39
C LYS A 289 7.65 -2.01 10.67
N MET A 290 6.37 -2.31 10.82
CA MET A 290 5.52 -1.66 11.82
C MET A 290 5.87 -2.04 13.26
N SER A 291 6.45 -3.23 13.46
CA SER A 291 6.89 -3.68 14.79
C SER A 291 7.98 -2.81 15.42
N GLU A 292 8.63 -1.93 14.65
CA GLU A 292 9.66 -1.02 15.16
C GLU A 292 9.12 0.38 15.50
N MET A 293 7.85 0.66 15.22
CA MET A 293 7.29 2.02 15.38
C MET A 293 7.27 2.51 16.84
N ASP A 294 7.15 1.63 17.82
CA ASP A 294 7.27 2.01 19.24
C ASP A 294 8.69 2.48 19.59
N HIS A 295 9.73 1.85 19.01
CA HIS A 295 11.11 2.32 19.18
C HIS A 295 11.33 3.67 18.48
N VAL A 296 10.74 3.88 17.31
CA VAL A 296 10.78 5.17 16.60
C VAL A 296 10.09 6.26 17.40
N ALA A 297 8.93 5.99 17.99
CA ALA A 297 8.22 6.94 18.85
C ALA A 297 9.03 7.33 20.08
N GLN A 298 9.63 6.35 20.78
CA GLN A 298 10.49 6.61 21.95
C GLN A 298 11.70 7.48 21.58
N ALA A 299 12.39 7.14 20.48
CA ALA A 299 13.53 7.93 20.02
C ALA A 299 13.11 9.33 19.56
N THR A 300 11.91 9.46 18.99
CA THR A 300 11.35 10.77 18.59
C THR A 300 11.03 11.63 19.80
N ALA A 301 10.36 11.09 20.81
CA ALA A 301 10.09 11.79 22.06
C ALA A 301 11.37 12.32 22.74
N GLN A 302 12.45 11.54 22.68
CA GLN A 302 13.77 11.96 23.15
C GLN A 302 14.37 13.08 22.29
N ALA A 303 14.42 12.90 20.96
CA ALA A 303 14.98 13.91 20.06
C ALA A 303 14.23 15.24 20.12
N LEU A 304 12.90 15.21 20.28
CA LEU A 304 12.09 16.42 20.42
C LEU A 304 12.44 17.24 21.68
N GLN A 305 13.05 16.66 22.70
CA GLN A 305 13.55 17.41 23.86
C GLN A 305 14.70 18.34 23.48
N SER A 306 15.69 17.84 22.72
CA SER A 306 16.79 18.68 22.26
C SER A 306 16.37 19.65 21.16
N VAL A 307 15.44 19.26 20.28
CA VAL A 307 14.79 20.18 19.33
C VAL A 307 14.15 21.36 20.07
N LYS A 308 13.31 21.09 21.09
CA LYS A 308 12.64 22.14 21.87
C LYS A 308 13.65 23.07 22.57
N ALA A 309 14.74 22.51 23.10
CA ALA A 309 15.81 23.30 23.71
C ALA A 309 16.52 24.20 22.69
N ASN A 310 16.85 23.66 21.51
CA ASN A 310 17.53 24.40 20.45
C ASN A 310 16.67 25.49 19.82
N LEU A 311 15.36 25.28 19.73
CA LEU A 311 14.41 26.28 19.23
C LEU A 311 14.09 27.39 20.24
N GLY A 312 14.42 27.22 21.52
CA GLY A 312 14.17 28.23 22.56
C GLY A 312 12.69 28.60 22.73
N GLY A 313 11.77 27.69 22.39
CA GLY A 313 10.32 27.93 22.41
C GLY A 313 9.75 28.63 21.17
N GLY A 314 10.57 28.87 20.14
CA GLY A 314 10.13 29.34 18.83
C GLY A 314 9.69 28.21 17.89
N TYR A 315 9.26 28.59 16.69
CA TYR A 315 8.96 27.68 15.59
C TYR A 315 10.21 27.45 14.73
N ALA A 316 10.34 26.24 14.17
CA ALA A 316 11.44 25.90 13.28
C ALA A 316 11.38 26.69 11.96
N ASP A 317 12.56 27.06 11.46
CA ASP A 317 12.72 27.61 10.12
C ASP A 317 12.77 26.48 9.10
N MET A 318 11.65 26.28 8.40
CA MET A 318 11.50 25.18 7.46
C MET A 318 12.16 25.44 6.11
N THR A 319 12.82 26.60 5.93
CA THR A 319 13.57 26.90 4.71
C THR A 319 14.61 25.82 4.43
N ASP A 320 14.61 25.27 3.22
CA ASP A 320 15.49 24.20 2.74
C ASP A 320 15.33 22.82 3.42
N ILE A 321 14.32 22.64 4.27
CA ILE A 321 13.90 21.31 4.73
C ILE A 321 13.11 20.66 3.60
N ILE A 322 13.46 19.42 3.25
CA ILE A 322 12.70 18.64 2.28
C ILE A 322 11.25 18.47 2.74
N HIS A 323 10.31 18.62 1.81
CA HIS A 323 8.90 18.36 2.03
C HIS A 323 8.30 17.62 0.85
N TYR A 324 7.24 16.86 1.10
CA TYR A 324 6.66 15.93 0.14
C TYR A 324 5.30 16.36 -0.39
N GLY A 325 4.70 17.42 0.15
CA GLY A 325 3.41 17.93 -0.30
C GLY A 325 3.24 19.42 -0.08
N TYR A 326 2.30 20.00 -0.83
CA TYR A 326 1.77 21.33 -0.58
C TYR A 326 0.30 21.18 -0.18
N VAL A 327 -0.17 22.09 0.67
CA VAL A 327 -1.58 22.23 0.96
C VAL A 327 -2.04 23.57 0.39
N ASP A 328 -2.79 23.51 -0.71
CA ASP A 328 -3.53 24.65 -1.27
C ASP A 328 -4.93 24.66 -0.64
N MET A 329 -5.17 25.63 0.22
CA MET A 329 -6.44 25.81 0.90
C MET A 329 -6.95 27.20 0.53
N ASP A 330 -7.66 27.24 -0.59
CA ASP A 330 -8.24 28.42 -1.23
C ASP A 330 -9.09 29.21 -0.21
N ASP A 331 -8.51 30.24 0.42
CA ASP A 331 -9.26 31.36 0.97
C ASP A 331 -9.38 32.39 -0.15
N SER A 332 -10.63 32.76 -0.46
CA SER A 332 -11.00 33.76 -1.46
C SER A 332 -10.25 35.09 -1.37
N GLU A 333 -9.55 35.37 -0.28
CA GLU A 333 -8.74 36.59 -0.10
C GLU A 333 -7.21 36.37 -0.17
N HIS A 334 -6.67 35.16 0.03
CA HIS A 334 -5.22 34.91 0.09
C HIS A 334 -4.84 33.50 -0.42
N LYS A 335 -4.17 33.43 -1.57
CA LYS A 335 -3.49 32.21 -2.03
C LYS A 335 -2.12 32.09 -1.37
N GLU A 336 -2.06 31.45 -0.21
CA GLU A 336 -0.79 31.06 0.40
C GLU A 336 -0.65 29.53 0.35
N GLU A 337 0.29 29.06 -0.47
CA GLU A 337 0.72 27.66 -0.47
C GLU A 337 1.61 27.43 0.76
N HIS A 338 1.35 26.33 1.47
CA HIS A 338 2.17 25.94 2.61
C HIS A 338 2.81 24.58 2.37
N ASP A 339 4.14 24.54 2.53
CA ASP A 339 4.94 23.31 2.53
C ASP A 339 4.46 22.39 3.66
N PHE A 340 4.24 21.13 3.32
CA PHE A 340 3.67 20.14 4.22
C PHE A 340 4.32 18.77 4.02
N PHE A 341 4.14 17.87 5.00
CA PHE A 341 4.77 16.56 4.99
C PHE A 341 6.31 16.68 4.87
N PHE A 342 6.95 17.31 5.86
CA PHE A 342 8.40 17.48 5.88
C PHE A 342 9.10 16.14 6.07
N ASP A 343 10.26 15.95 5.44
CA ASP A 343 11.10 14.77 5.69
C ASP A 343 11.53 14.74 7.15
N ALA A 344 11.16 13.65 7.83
CA ALA A 344 11.35 13.54 9.26
C ALA A 344 12.84 13.60 9.63
N GLY A 345 13.71 12.98 8.84
CA GLY A 345 15.13 12.92 9.17
C GLY A 345 15.90 14.16 8.76
N ASP A 346 15.56 14.83 7.66
CA ASP A 346 16.13 16.13 7.31
C ASP A 346 15.83 17.16 8.42
N PHE A 347 14.58 17.18 8.91
CA PHE A 347 14.18 17.99 10.06
C PHE A 347 14.98 17.63 11.33
N MET A 348 15.02 16.35 11.71
CA MET A 348 15.72 15.93 12.93
C MET A 348 17.23 16.21 12.85
N SER A 349 17.84 16.05 11.68
CA SER A 349 19.27 16.31 11.47
C SER A 349 19.64 17.78 11.71
N ARG A 350 18.71 18.71 11.45
CA ARG A 350 18.93 20.15 11.60
C ARG A 350 18.70 20.64 13.02
N TYR A 351 17.72 20.07 13.72
CA TYR A 351 17.23 20.64 14.97
C TYR A 351 17.51 19.80 16.22
N ALA A 352 17.68 18.48 16.12
CA ALA A 352 18.03 17.66 17.27
C ALA A 352 19.53 17.80 17.61
N SER A 353 19.92 17.44 18.83
CA SER A 353 21.33 17.28 19.15
C SER A 353 21.96 16.17 18.30
N ALA A 354 23.26 16.23 18.01
CA ALA A 354 23.92 15.20 17.21
C ALA A 354 23.77 13.78 17.81
N ALA A 355 23.78 13.67 19.14
CA ALA A 355 23.59 12.41 19.84
C ALA A 355 22.15 11.89 19.70
N ASP A 356 21.15 12.75 19.88
CA ASP A 356 19.74 12.35 19.75
C ASP A 356 19.37 12.03 18.31
N TYR A 357 19.89 12.80 17.34
CA TYR A 357 19.70 12.51 15.93
C TYR A 357 20.28 11.14 15.56
N GLN A 358 21.48 10.80 16.06
CA GLN A 358 22.06 9.48 15.81
C GLN A 358 21.17 8.36 16.36
N MET A 359 20.74 8.46 17.61
CA MET A 359 19.84 7.46 18.22
C MET A 359 18.50 7.36 17.48
N TRP A 360 17.94 8.49 17.09
CA TRP A 360 16.71 8.56 16.31
C TRP A 360 16.86 7.92 14.93
N ASN A 361 17.93 8.23 14.20
CA ASN A 361 18.18 7.69 12.87
C ASN A 361 18.47 6.18 12.92
N GLU A 362 19.11 5.68 13.97
CA GLU A 362 19.29 4.24 14.22
C GLU A 362 17.95 3.53 14.46
N ALA A 363 17.02 4.15 15.18
CA ALA A 363 15.67 3.62 15.36
C ALA A 363 14.88 3.63 14.04
N LEU A 364 14.90 4.75 13.32
CA LEU A 364 14.20 4.88 12.04
C LEU A 364 14.73 3.89 11.00
N SER A 365 16.05 3.69 10.92
CA SER A 365 16.66 2.75 9.95
C SER A 365 16.27 1.29 10.18
N LYS A 366 15.82 0.92 11.39
CA LYS A 366 15.24 -0.42 11.67
C LYS A 366 13.80 -0.52 11.18
N ALA A 367 13.06 0.58 11.25
CA ALA A 367 11.67 0.66 10.79
C ALA A 367 11.60 0.78 9.26
N VAL A 368 12.30 1.74 8.64
CA VAL A 368 12.34 1.95 7.19
C VAL A 368 13.30 0.94 6.55
N VAL A 369 12.84 -0.30 6.38
CA VAL A 369 13.64 -1.42 5.88
C VAL A 369 13.98 -1.30 4.39
N MET A 370 13.24 -0.50 3.64
CA MET A 370 13.53 -0.22 2.24
C MET A 370 12.96 1.14 1.84
N LYS A 371 13.69 1.88 1.00
CA LYS A 371 13.23 3.14 0.42
C LYS A 371 13.81 3.33 -0.97
N ARG A 372 13.07 4.03 -1.83
CA ARG A 372 13.51 4.41 -3.18
C ARG A 372 13.32 5.91 -3.32
N ILE A 373 14.41 6.60 -3.62
CA ILE A 373 14.40 8.05 -3.79
C ILE A 373 13.64 8.42 -5.07
N GLY A 374 12.77 9.41 -4.97
CA GLY A 374 12.26 10.14 -6.12
C GLY A 374 13.08 11.42 -6.27
N TYR A 375 13.72 11.64 -7.41
CA TYR A 375 14.48 12.89 -7.63
C TYR A 375 13.58 14.06 -8.05
N TYR A 376 12.37 13.74 -8.50
CA TYR A 376 11.31 14.65 -8.91
C TYR A 376 9.99 13.91 -8.74
N TRP A 377 8.92 14.63 -8.40
CA TRP A 377 7.55 14.13 -8.43
C TRP A 377 6.60 15.29 -8.77
N ASP A 378 5.48 14.97 -9.41
CA ASP A 378 4.47 15.97 -9.75
C ASP A 378 3.59 16.29 -8.54
N THR A 379 3.04 17.51 -8.48
CA THR A 379 2.11 17.94 -7.42
C THR A 379 0.93 18.67 -8.04
N GLU A 380 -0.28 18.34 -7.59
CA GLU A 380 -1.52 18.90 -8.14
C GLU A 380 -1.73 20.36 -7.73
N ALA A 381 -1.12 20.81 -6.62
CA ALA A 381 -1.38 22.12 -6.02
C ALA A 381 -1.03 23.31 -6.93
N THR A 382 -0.17 23.12 -7.94
CA THR A 382 0.08 24.16 -8.94
C THR A 382 0.27 23.57 -10.32
N TRP A 383 -0.41 24.12 -11.31
CA TRP A 383 -0.13 23.86 -12.74
C TRP A 383 1.27 24.35 -13.18
N SER A 384 2.11 24.81 -12.24
CA SER A 384 3.36 25.54 -12.49
C SER A 384 4.56 25.14 -11.62
N LYS A 385 4.43 24.33 -10.58
CA LYS A 385 5.56 23.83 -9.78
C LYS A 385 5.67 22.31 -9.90
N ILE A 386 6.84 21.88 -10.34
CA ILE A 386 7.30 20.50 -10.23
C ILE A 386 8.21 20.49 -9.00
N TYR A 387 8.26 19.39 -8.22
CA TYR A 387 9.22 19.24 -7.12
C TYR A 387 10.67 19.07 -7.64
N SER A 388 11.18 20.12 -8.29
CA SER A 388 12.57 20.33 -8.70
C SER A 388 13.19 21.57 -8.04
N ASP A 389 12.40 22.31 -7.25
CA ASP A 389 12.80 23.58 -6.64
C ASP A 389 13.78 23.40 -5.47
N PHE A 390 13.89 22.18 -4.93
CA PHE A 390 14.95 21.77 -4.02
C PHE A 390 15.75 20.60 -4.59
N LYS A 391 17.01 20.48 -4.14
CA LYS A 391 17.87 19.37 -4.51
C LYS A 391 17.69 18.21 -3.53
N MET A 392 16.88 17.22 -3.91
CA MET A 392 16.78 15.96 -3.18
C MET A 392 18.11 15.18 -3.27
N THR A 393 18.61 14.68 -2.14
CA THR A 393 19.81 13.82 -2.07
C THR A 393 19.54 12.61 -1.17
N GLU A 394 20.37 11.58 -1.28
CA GLU A 394 20.23 10.37 -0.44
C GLU A 394 20.38 10.70 1.06
N GLU A 395 21.21 11.69 1.41
CA GLU A 395 21.42 12.12 2.79
C GLU A 395 20.18 12.81 3.38
N LYS A 396 19.40 13.50 2.55
CA LYS A 396 18.19 14.21 2.97
C LYS A 396 16.93 13.35 2.91
N PHE A 397 16.97 12.22 2.20
CA PHE A 397 15.81 11.37 1.98
C PHE A 397 15.68 10.27 3.03
N HIS A 398 14.67 10.34 3.89
CA HIS A 398 14.41 9.33 4.92
C HIS A 398 13.21 8.43 4.61
N GLY A 399 12.45 8.75 3.56
CA GLY A 399 11.35 7.91 3.08
C GLY A 399 10.06 8.01 3.88
N VAL A 400 10.03 8.85 4.92
CA VAL A 400 8.83 9.14 5.71
C VAL A 400 8.75 10.63 6.00
N SER A 401 7.52 11.15 6.04
CA SER A 401 7.25 12.51 6.45
C SER A 401 6.86 12.59 7.94
N MET A 402 6.88 13.80 8.49
CA MET A 402 6.40 14.11 9.83
C MET A 402 5.81 15.51 9.85
N PHE A 403 4.76 15.72 10.64
CA PHE A 403 4.26 17.05 10.93
C PHE A 403 5.20 17.79 11.87
N VAL A 404 5.48 19.06 11.53
CA VAL A 404 6.24 19.97 12.38
C VAL A 404 5.33 21.16 12.70
N PRO A 405 4.97 21.39 13.98
CA PRO A 405 4.15 22.53 14.35
C PRO A 405 4.76 23.86 13.89
N GLN A 406 3.92 24.75 13.35
CA GLN A 406 4.31 26.06 12.81
C GLN A 406 3.50 27.19 13.46
N ASN A 407 3.91 28.45 13.22
CA ASN A 407 3.28 29.60 13.83
C ASN A 407 1.77 29.67 13.48
N PRO A 408 0.86 29.61 14.47
CA PRO A 408 -0.58 29.57 14.24
C PRO A 408 -1.12 30.87 13.63
N SER A 409 -0.35 31.95 13.62
CA SER A 409 -0.71 33.20 12.94
C SER A 409 -0.53 33.14 11.43
N LYS A 410 0.07 32.06 10.89
CA LYS A 410 0.28 31.83 9.47
C LYS A 410 -0.76 30.84 8.95
N GLY A 411 -1.70 31.32 8.13
CA GLY A 411 -2.69 30.49 7.43
C GLY A 411 -3.38 29.46 8.33
N TYR A 412 -3.33 28.19 7.90
CA TYR A 412 -4.08 27.09 8.50
C TYR A 412 -3.36 26.37 9.64
N TYR A 413 -2.15 26.80 10.00
CA TYR A 413 -1.36 26.11 11.03
C TYR A 413 -2.01 26.12 12.41
N ALA A 414 -2.86 27.11 12.72
CA ALA A 414 -3.65 27.07 13.96
C ALA A 414 -4.54 25.83 14.03
N ARG A 415 -5.25 25.51 12.95
CA ARG A 415 -6.09 24.30 12.85
C ARG A 415 -5.24 23.04 12.88
N PHE A 416 -4.19 22.98 12.07
CA PHE A 416 -3.35 21.78 11.96
C PHE A 416 -2.62 21.42 13.26
N ASN A 417 -2.15 22.44 14.00
CA ASN A 417 -1.57 22.25 15.32
C ASN A 417 -2.57 21.67 16.34
N GLU A 418 -3.87 21.87 16.14
CA GLU A 418 -4.92 21.26 16.97
C GLU A 418 -5.33 19.88 16.44
N ASP A 419 -5.48 19.72 15.13
CA ASP A 419 -5.90 18.47 14.48
C ASP A 419 -4.92 17.33 14.78
N ILE A 420 -3.61 17.61 14.73
CA ILE A 420 -2.58 16.61 15.02
C ILE A 420 -2.73 15.98 16.41
N LYS A 421 -3.31 16.69 17.39
CA LYS A 421 -3.49 16.20 18.77
C LYS A 421 -4.44 15.01 18.88
N GLN A 422 -5.22 14.76 17.82
CA GLN A 422 -6.13 13.63 17.73
C GLN A 422 -5.41 12.33 17.35
N MET A 423 -4.19 12.39 16.82
CA MET A 423 -3.39 11.23 16.44
C MET A 423 -2.66 10.64 17.65
N GLU A 424 -2.57 9.31 17.75
CA GLU A 424 -1.85 8.65 18.84
C GLU A 424 -0.37 9.06 18.87
N TRP A 425 0.23 9.25 17.69
CA TRP A 425 1.62 9.73 17.54
C TRP A 425 1.90 10.97 18.38
N HIS A 426 1.01 11.98 18.31
CA HIS A 426 1.17 13.22 19.08
C HIS A 426 1.22 12.94 20.58
N GLN A 427 0.37 12.02 21.07
CA GLN A 427 0.26 11.71 22.50
C GLN A 427 1.51 11.02 23.05
N VAL A 428 2.21 10.24 22.23
CA VAL A 428 3.39 9.47 22.67
C VAL A 428 4.70 10.20 22.47
N VAL A 429 4.77 11.17 21.55
CA VAL A 429 6.01 11.94 21.28
C VAL A 429 6.01 13.34 21.90
N SER A 430 4.83 13.91 22.18
CA SER A 430 4.73 15.22 22.82
C SER A 430 4.89 15.09 24.33
N LEU A 431 5.66 16.02 24.92
CA LEU A 431 5.85 16.14 26.37
C LEU A 431 4.78 17.00 27.04
#